data_AF-A0A0H2UV20-F1
#
_entry.id   AF-A0A0H2UV20-F1
#
_cell.length_a   1.000
_cell.length_b   1.000
_cell.length_c   1.000
_cell.angle_alpha   90.00
_cell.angle_beta   90.00
_cell.angle_gamma   90.00
#
_symmetry.space_group_name_H-M   'P 1'
#
loop_
_entity.id
_entity.type
_entity.pdbx_description
1 polymer ?
#
loop_
_entity_poly.entity_id
_entity_poly.type
_entity_poly.pdbx_seq_one_letter_code
_entity_poly.pdbx_strand_id
1 'polypeptide(L)'
;MAIEIFGPEFRKNLLEDLIALNMEAMKIAQTKNAKSIEWITMKRLEKETGWGRTKLTQWREQGKFNFKRSSENGKVLYDLADVNRFLRTSGYEKGETT
;
A
#
# COMPACT_ATOMS: atom_id res chain seq x y z
N MET A 1 -45.92 6.90 -4.59
CA MET A 1 -44.52 6.95 -5.11
C MET A 1 -43.61 7.57 -4.05
N ALA A 2 -42.31 7.21 -3.99
CA ALA A 2 -41.40 7.67 -2.92
C ALA A 2 -41.41 9.20 -2.67
N ILE A 3 -41.66 10.01 -3.71
CA ILE A 3 -41.82 11.47 -3.61
C ILE A 3 -43.06 11.90 -2.79
N GLU A 4 -44.16 11.14 -2.84
CA GLU A 4 -45.38 11.41 -2.05
C GLU A 4 -45.19 11.08 -0.56
N ILE A 5 -44.21 10.23 -0.23
CA ILE A 5 -43.96 9.75 1.15
C ILE A 5 -42.88 10.60 1.82
N PHE A 6 -41.85 11.01 1.09
CA PHE A 6 -40.68 11.69 1.65
C PHE A 6 -40.52 13.15 1.19
N GLY A 7 -41.38 13.63 0.30
CA GLY A 7 -41.37 14.99 -0.21
C GLY A 7 -40.38 15.23 -1.35
N PRO A 8 -40.45 16.41 -2.00
CA PRO A 8 -39.65 16.74 -3.19
C PRO A 8 -38.15 16.84 -2.91
N GLU A 9 -37.77 17.21 -1.69
CA GLU A 9 -36.36 17.39 -1.29
C GLU A 9 -35.66 16.08 -0.93
N PHE A 10 -36.40 14.97 -0.77
CA PHE A 10 -35.83 13.69 -0.35
C PHE A 10 -34.67 13.22 -1.22
N ARG A 11 -34.84 13.32 -2.55
CA ARG A 11 -33.81 12.90 -3.50
C ARG A 11 -32.54 13.73 -3.39
N LYS A 12 -32.69 15.03 -3.09
CA LYS A 12 -31.56 15.96 -2.95
C LYS A 12 -30.80 15.66 -1.67
N ASN A 13 -31.50 15.54 -0.54
CA ASN A 13 -30.90 15.25 0.75
C ASN A 13 -30.20 13.87 0.76
N LEU A 14 -30.85 12.85 0.17
CA LEU A 14 -30.26 11.51 0.03
C LEU A 14 -28.97 11.55 -0.80
N LEU A 15 -28.93 12.35 -1.87
CA LEU A 15 -27.73 12.48 -2.68
C LEU A 15 -26.60 13.17 -1.90
N GLU A 16 -26.91 14.22 -1.15
CA GLU A 16 -25.94 14.92 -0.29
C GLU A 16 -25.37 13.98 0.78
N ASP A 17 -26.22 13.18 1.44
CA ASP A 17 -25.81 12.19 2.44
C ASP A 17 -24.91 11.10 1.85
N LEU A 18 -25.24 10.59 0.66
CA LEU A 18 -24.43 9.58 -0.03
C LEU A 18 -23.07 10.14 -0.46
N ILE A 19 -23.02 11.40 -0.91
CA ILE A 19 -21.76 12.08 -1.24
C ILE A 19 -20.90 12.25 0.01
N ALA A 20 -21.48 12.71 1.12
CA ALA A 20 -20.79 12.89 2.39
C ALA A 20 -20.20 11.55 2.90
N LEU A 21 -21.01 10.49 2.87
CA LEU A 21 -20.57 9.15 3.30
C LEU A 21 -19.46 8.59 2.40
N ASN A 22 -19.55 8.82 1.09
CA ASN A 22 -18.49 8.40 0.17
C ASN A 22 -17.18 9.18 0.38
N MET A 23 -17.27 10.49 0.64
CA MET A 23 -16.09 11.30 0.96
C MET A 23 -15.42 10.84 2.26
N GLU A 24 -16.21 10.48 3.28
CA GLU A 24 -15.69 9.93 4.53
C GLU A 24 -15.05 8.55 4.32
N ALA A 25 -15.71 7.65 3.59
CA ALA A 25 -15.17 6.35 3.23
C ALA A 25 -13.84 6.48 2.47
N MET A 26 -13.72 7.44 1.55
CA MET A 26 -12.49 7.74 0.83
C MET A 26 -11.40 8.27 1.76
N LYS A 27 -11.71 9.18 2.69
CA LYS A 27 -10.75 9.65 3.70
C LYS A 27 -10.26 8.51 4.59
N ILE A 28 -11.16 7.63 5.04
CA ILE A 28 -10.84 6.45 5.84
C ILE A 28 -9.99 5.45 5.04
N ALA A 29 -10.33 5.22 3.77
CA ALA A 29 -9.54 4.38 2.88
C ALA A 29 -8.14 4.96 2.67
N GLN A 30 -8.03 6.27 2.43
CA GLN A 30 -6.75 6.97 2.31
C GLN A 30 -5.93 6.91 3.58
N THR A 31 -6.54 7.06 4.77
CA THR A 31 -5.83 6.92 6.06
C THR A 31 -5.45 5.47 6.38
N LYS A 32 -6.30 4.49 6.05
CA LYS A 32 -5.97 3.05 6.16
C LYS A 32 -4.86 2.63 5.20
N ASN A 33 -4.80 3.24 4.02
CA ASN A 33 -3.76 2.99 3.02
C ASN A 33 -2.50 3.82 3.30
N ALA A 34 -2.63 4.96 3.97
CA ALA A 34 -1.55 5.72 4.59
C ALA A 34 -1.14 5.10 5.93
N LYS A 35 -0.89 3.79 5.95
CA LYS A 35 0.11 3.28 6.88
C LYS A 35 1.40 4.01 6.55
N SER A 36 2.01 4.67 7.54
CA SER A 36 3.32 5.28 7.37
C SER A 36 4.23 4.30 6.63
N ILE A 37 4.63 4.63 5.40
CA ILE A 37 5.47 3.75 4.62
C ILE A 37 6.78 3.61 5.40
N GLU A 38 7.02 2.40 5.90
CA GLU A 38 8.22 2.10 6.65
C GLU A 38 9.36 1.87 5.66
N TRP A 39 10.12 2.94 5.42
CA TRP A 39 11.29 2.93 4.56
C TRP A 39 12.49 2.35 5.32
N ILE A 40 12.88 1.12 5.01
CA ILE A 40 13.96 0.42 5.70
C ILE A 40 15.20 0.21 4.82
N THR A 41 16.37 0.04 5.44
CA THR A 41 17.62 -0.26 4.73
C THR A 41 17.67 -1.72 4.30
N MET A 42 18.54 -2.05 3.33
CA MET A 42 18.76 -3.44 2.90
C MET A 42 19.10 -4.37 4.08
N LYS A 43 19.99 -3.95 4.99
CA LYS A 43 20.39 -4.78 6.14
C LYS A 43 19.20 -5.15 7.03
N ARG A 44 18.26 -4.22 7.23
CA ARG A 44 17.03 -4.51 7.97
C ARG A 44 16.09 -5.37 7.14
N LEU A 45 15.96 -5.10 5.84
CA LEU A 45 15.11 -5.89 4.95
C LEU A 45 15.52 -7.36 4.91
N GLU A 46 16.82 -7.66 4.87
CA GLU A 46 17.34 -9.04 4.96
C GLU A 46 16.90 -9.71 6.27
N LYS A 47 16.99 -9.00 7.40
CA LYS A 47 16.56 -9.50 8.72
C LYS A 47 15.05 -9.76 8.79
N GLU A 48 14.24 -8.83 8.31
CA GLU A 48 12.77 -8.92 8.38
C GLU A 48 12.22 -9.99 7.43
N THR A 49 12.79 -10.08 6.23
CA THR A 49 12.27 -10.97 5.18
C THR A 49 12.92 -12.34 5.21
N GLY A 50 14.15 -12.49 5.73
CA GLY A 50 14.95 -13.70 5.68
C GLY A 50 15.55 -14.01 4.30
N TRP A 51 15.44 -13.09 3.34
CA TRP A 51 16.03 -13.22 2.01
C TRP A 51 17.38 -12.52 1.94
N GLY A 52 18.34 -13.12 1.23
CA GLY A 52 19.66 -12.52 1.04
C GLY A 52 19.63 -11.31 0.11
N ARG A 53 20.58 -10.39 0.33
CA ARG A 53 20.78 -9.16 -0.47
C ARG A 53 20.74 -9.39 -1.98
N THR A 54 21.34 -10.46 -2.50
CA THR A 54 21.44 -10.71 -3.95
C THR A 54 20.06 -10.84 -4.60
N LYS A 55 19.19 -11.72 -4.07
CA LYS A 55 17.82 -11.91 -4.59
C LYS A 55 16.98 -10.65 -4.40
N LEU A 56 17.06 -10.00 -3.24
CA LEU A 56 16.35 -8.73 -2.99
C LEU A 56 16.79 -7.63 -3.98
N THR A 57 18.07 -7.54 -4.31
CA THR A 57 18.61 -6.58 -5.27
C THR A 57 18.12 -6.88 -6.68
N GLN A 58 18.13 -8.17 -7.08
CA GLN A 58 17.64 -8.62 -8.38
C GLN A 58 16.15 -8.27 -8.55
N TRP A 59 15.31 -8.56 -7.56
CA TRP A 59 13.87 -8.22 -7.63
C TRP A 59 13.61 -6.72 -7.62
N ARG A 60 14.42 -5.93 -6.90
CA ARG A 60 14.38 -4.46 -6.98
C ARG A 60 14.66 -3.98 -8.41
N GLU A 61 15.70 -4.50 -9.05
CA GLU A 61 16.08 -4.10 -10.42
C GLU A 61 15.02 -4.50 -11.46
N GLN A 62 14.26 -5.55 -11.17
CA GLN A 62 13.07 -5.95 -11.94
C GLN A 62 11.81 -5.14 -11.61
N GLY A 63 11.88 -4.16 -10.70
CA GLY A 63 10.74 -3.30 -10.33
C GLY A 63 9.64 -4.02 -9.56
N LYS A 64 9.95 -5.11 -8.83
CA LYS A 64 8.94 -5.94 -8.14
C LYS A 64 8.31 -5.29 -6.91
N PHE A 65 8.97 -4.27 -6.35
CA PHE A 65 8.50 -3.50 -5.20
C PHE A 65 9.12 -2.11 -5.15
N ASN A 66 8.52 -1.24 -4.37
CA ASN A 66 8.90 0.16 -4.20
C ASN A 66 10.23 0.31 -3.45
N PHE A 67 11.07 1.18 -3.99
CA PHE A 67 12.29 1.65 -3.35
C PHE A 67 12.49 3.13 -3.63
N LYS A 68 13.28 3.79 -2.79
CA LYS A 68 13.72 5.17 -3.03
C LYS A 68 15.18 5.35 -2.63
N ARG A 69 15.82 6.39 -3.12
CA ARG A 69 17.11 6.85 -2.57
C ARG A 69 16.82 7.91 -1.51
N SER A 70 17.45 7.75 -0.34
CA SER A 70 17.40 8.78 0.70
C SER A 70 18.09 10.05 0.20
N SER A 71 17.43 11.19 0.37
CA SER A 71 17.99 12.51 0.06
C SER A 71 19.16 12.89 0.99
N GLU A 72 19.22 12.32 2.19
CA GLU A 72 20.24 12.66 3.20
C GLU A 72 21.60 12.02 2.94
N ASN A 73 21.62 10.76 2.47
CA ASN A 73 22.86 9.99 2.37
C ASN A 73 22.94 9.08 1.12
N GLY A 74 21.99 9.22 0.19
CA GLY A 74 21.96 8.45 -1.06
C GLY A 74 21.67 6.95 -0.90
N LYS A 75 21.49 6.44 0.33
CA LYS A 75 21.20 5.03 0.58
C LYS A 75 19.86 4.63 0.00
N VAL A 76 19.80 3.44 -0.56
CA VAL A 76 18.54 2.86 -1.04
C VAL A 76 17.72 2.35 0.15
N LEU A 77 16.47 2.79 0.20
CA LEU A 77 15.47 2.39 1.17
C LEU A 77 14.32 1.66 0.48
N TYR A 78 13.68 0.75 1.20
CA TYR A 78 12.68 -0.17 0.69
C TYR A 78 11.39 -0.01 1.49
N ASP A 79 10.25 -0.05 0.81
CA ASP A 79 8.95 -0.14 1.47
C ASP A 79 8.73 -1.58 1.97
N LEU A 80 8.82 -1.79 3.28
CA LEU A 80 8.70 -3.13 3.87
C LEU A 80 7.34 -3.77 3.59
N ALA A 81 6.25 -2.99 3.58
CA ALA A 81 4.92 -3.51 3.34
C ALA A 81 4.77 -4.00 1.90
N ASP A 82 5.32 -3.25 0.96
CA ASP A 82 5.31 -3.58 -0.47
C ASP A 82 6.17 -4.81 -0.79
N VAL A 83 7.37 -4.91 -0.20
CA VAL A 83 8.21 -6.11 -0.30
C VAL A 83 7.48 -7.32 0.26
N ASN A 84 6.90 -7.22 1.45
CA ASN A 84 6.15 -8.33 2.03
C ASN A 84 4.90 -8.72 1.22
N ARG A 85 4.22 -7.76 0.56
CA ARG A 85 3.15 -8.08 -0.40
C ARG A 85 3.71 -8.93 -1.53
N PHE A 86 4.77 -8.47 -2.19
CA PHE A 86 5.40 -9.20 -3.28
C PHE A 86 5.81 -10.61 -2.87
N LEU A 87 6.48 -10.78 -1.72
CA LEU A 87 6.93 -12.08 -1.22
C LEU A 87 5.76 -13.04 -0.95
N ARG A 88 4.61 -12.55 -0.46
CA ARG A 88 3.42 -13.40 -0.26
C ARG A 88 2.77 -13.84 -1.58
N THR A 89 2.84 -13.01 -2.62
CA THR A 89 2.16 -13.26 -3.89
C THR A 89 3.04 -13.92 -4.96
N SER A 90 4.35 -13.97 -4.73
CA SER A 90 5.32 -14.38 -5.75
C SER A 90 5.48 -15.89 -5.89
N GLY A 91 5.10 -16.67 -4.86
CA GLY A 91 5.27 -18.12 -4.84
C GLY A 91 6.72 -18.59 -4.67
N TYR A 92 7.68 -17.69 -4.38
CA TYR A 92 9.08 -18.07 -4.16
C TYR A 92 9.29 -18.72 -2.79
N GLU A 93 10.00 -19.84 -2.76
CA GLU A 93 10.37 -20.53 -1.52
C GLU A 93 11.76 -20.09 -1.03
N LYS A 94 11.89 -19.88 0.28
CA LYS A 94 13.17 -19.55 0.91
C LYS A 94 14.11 -20.74 0.79
N GLY A 95 15.09 -20.67 -0.11
CA GLY A 95 16.08 -21.74 -0.31
C GLY A 95 16.44 -22.02 -1.76
N GLU A 96 15.72 -21.45 -2.74
CA GLU A 96 16.08 -21.58 -4.15
C GLU A 96 17.25 -20.66 -4.53
N THR A 97 18.45 -21.10 -4.14
CA THR A 97 19.70 -20.72 -4.81
C THR A 97 19.78 -21.48 -6.13
N THR A 98 19.19 -20.91 -7.18
CA THR A 98 19.64 -21.14 -8.55
C THR A 98 20.71 -20.13 -8.89
#